data_AF-A0A524P3H4-F1
#
_entry.id   AF-A0A524P3H4-F1
#
_cell.length_a   1.000
_cell.length_b   1.000
_cell.length_c   1.000
_cell.angle_alpha   90.00
_cell.angle_beta   90.00
_cell.angle_gamma   90.00
#
_symmetry.space_group_name_H-M   'P 1'
#
loop_
_entity.id
_entity.type
_entity.pdbx_description
1 polymer ?
#
loop_
_entity_poly.entity_id
_entity_poly.type
_entity_poly.pdbx_seq_one_letter_code
_entity_poly.pdbx_strand_id
1 'polypeptide(L)'
;MAGRTSTGSSLTSWIDLRGGWPELLWGVVILSLSFNVYGAGKPQPGDFMLAALLCLPILLVRFKMPGLIRRPVFALAGFVFYVFVCNFAWAAATSEFDFFKASAFYLFNFSVFLGYLVMLGKRGDDWLRWTLYGFAATLVMLALLSIPFGHRAESGRLELFFVNPNQLAYHVILCATIVVMLAPRYDVPRVVLYGLLLCAFYIELRTYSRAGVLGIALLGALQVVQRPTLVTVLVLPLFGLALYHDLQALDADMWENRIETVQEATTEDYLTDRGVDRIVAHPEHLLFGAGEGYFLRFHPRKLEIHSSAANMLFSYGVVGTMLFLLFLRWLMPTAGTRATLLLVPALSYSLFHQGMRARPFWLTLAIALGLGVLTAIQASRAPDRPSLALADE
;
A
#
# COMPACT_ATOMS: atom_id res chain seq x y z
N MET A 1 -20.32 33.94 26.36
CA MET A 1 -19.05 34.05 27.12
C MET A 1 -18.01 33.18 26.44
N ALA A 2 -16.93 33.81 26.00
CA ALA A 2 -15.79 33.21 25.33
C ALA A 2 -15.05 32.20 26.22
N GLY A 3 -14.44 31.18 25.62
CA GLY A 3 -13.53 30.31 26.34
C GLY A 3 -12.99 29.12 25.54
N ARG A 4 -11.82 29.34 24.93
CA ARG A 4 -10.80 28.37 24.46
C ARG A 4 -10.76 28.03 22.97
N THR A 5 -10.26 28.99 22.21
CA THR A 5 -9.21 28.73 21.23
C THR A 5 -7.95 28.25 21.95
N SER A 6 -7.75 26.94 22.10
CA SER A 6 -6.44 26.38 22.48
C SER A 6 -5.56 26.25 21.24
N THR A 7 -5.09 27.38 20.70
CA THR A 7 -3.99 27.41 19.74
C THR A 7 -2.70 27.17 20.50
N GLY A 8 -2.37 25.89 20.72
CA GLY A 8 -1.16 25.49 21.43
C GLY A 8 -1.10 24.00 21.74
N SER A 9 -1.58 23.12 20.85
CA SER A 9 -1.22 21.70 20.95
C SER A 9 0.29 21.61 20.69
N SER A 10 1.07 21.23 21.72
CA SER A 10 2.50 20.96 21.56
C SER A 10 2.76 20.07 20.34
N LEU A 11 3.85 20.31 19.59
CA LEU A 11 4.25 19.47 18.45
C LEU A 11 4.39 17.98 18.80
N THR A 12 4.56 17.67 20.08
CA THR A 12 4.68 16.31 20.61
C THR A 12 3.42 15.79 21.31
N SER A 13 2.34 16.59 21.41
CA SER A 13 1.12 16.20 22.15
C SER A 13 0.39 14.97 21.61
N TRP A 14 0.60 14.63 20.34
CA TRP A 14 0.09 13.43 19.68
C TRP A 14 0.99 12.20 19.86
N ILE A 15 2.18 12.37 20.44
CA ILE A 15 3.13 11.31 20.75
C ILE A 15 2.83 10.79 22.15
N ASP A 16 2.31 9.58 22.21
CA ASP A 16 2.03 8.85 23.44
C ASP A 16 2.64 7.46 23.31
N LEU A 17 3.84 7.30 23.88
CA LEU A 17 4.63 6.07 23.84
C LEU A 17 4.14 5.00 24.83
N ARG A 18 2.86 5.04 25.21
CA ARG A 18 2.21 3.93 25.89
C ARG A 18 2.17 2.71 24.95
N GLY A 19 2.44 1.55 25.52
CA GLY A 19 2.57 0.30 24.80
C GLY A 19 3.54 -0.62 25.51
N GLY A 20 3.42 -1.92 25.25
CA GLY A 20 4.38 -2.90 25.71
C GLY A 20 5.46 -3.18 24.67
N TRP A 21 6.31 -4.14 24.99
CA TRP A 21 7.29 -4.72 24.06
C TRP A 21 6.72 -5.12 22.68
N PRO A 22 5.49 -5.68 22.57
CA PRO A 22 4.93 -6.07 21.27
C PRO A 22 4.68 -4.90 20.32
N GLU A 23 4.23 -3.76 20.84
CA GLU A 23 3.94 -2.57 20.05
C GLU A 23 5.24 -1.87 19.59
N LEU A 24 6.26 -1.82 20.46
CA LEU A 24 7.59 -1.37 20.07
C LEU A 24 8.19 -2.28 18.99
N LEU A 25 8.11 -3.60 19.18
CA LEU A 25 8.57 -4.58 18.19
C LEU A 25 7.84 -4.38 16.85
N TRP A 26 6.53 -4.10 16.87
CA TRP A 26 5.77 -3.80 15.67
C TRP A 26 6.29 -2.58 14.91
N GLY A 27 6.63 -1.50 15.62
CA GLY A 27 7.29 -0.34 15.02
C GLY A 27 8.59 -0.71 14.30
N VAL A 28 9.40 -1.59 14.91
CA VAL A 28 10.64 -2.11 14.29
C VAL A 28 10.33 -2.98 13.07
N VAL A 29 9.31 -3.84 13.13
CA VAL A 29 8.85 -4.63 11.97
C VAL A 29 8.50 -3.72 10.81
N ILE A 30 7.74 -2.64 11.04
CA ILE A 30 7.35 -1.70 9.97
C ILE A 30 8.60 -1.07 9.32
N LEU A 31 9.55 -0.59 10.11
CA LEU A 31 10.79 -0.01 9.58
C LEU A 31 11.57 -1.03 8.74
N SER A 32 11.62 -2.29 9.18
CA SER A 32 12.31 -3.37 8.47
C SER A 32 11.75 -3.64 7.07
N LEU A 33 10.49 -3.26 6.78
CA LEU A 33 9.86 -3.43 5.46
C LEU A 33 10.49 -2.58 4.36
N SER A 34 11.29 -1.58 4.73
CA SER A 34 12.01 -0.71 3.78
C SER A 34 13.33 -1.30 3.30
N PHE A 35 13.82 -2.39 3.89
CA PHE A 35 15.15 -2.92 3.61
C PHE A 35 15.07 -4.23 2.81
N ASN A 36 15.22 -4.17 1.48
CA ASN A 36 15.42 -5.38 0.68
C ASN A 36 16.91 -5.70 0.62
N VAL A 37 17.32 -6.66 1.46
CA VAL A 37 18.71 -7.10 1.58
C VAL A 37 19.00 -8.28 0.65
N TYR A 38 18.00 -9.11 0.39
CA TYR A 38 18.12 -10.26 -0.49
C TYR A 38 17.63 -9.91 -1.91
N GLY A 39 18.11 -10.66 -2.90
CA GLY A 39 17.77 -10.44 -4.30
C GLY A 39 16.26 -10.46 -4.61
N ALA A 40 15.90 -9.90 -5.76
CA ALA A 40 14.52 -9.78 -6.21
C ALA A 40 13.75 -11.11 -6.15
N GLY A 41 12.49 -11.05 -5.71
CA GLY A 41 11.61 -12.22 -5.60
C GLY A 41 11.88 -13.13 -4.39
N LYS A 42 12.88 -12.84 -3.55
CA LYS A 42 13.17 -13.60 -2.33
C LYS A 42 12.49 -12.98 -1.09
N PRO A 43 12.11 -13.80 -0.07
CA PRO A 43 11.65 -13.30 1.22
C PRO A 43 12.72 -12.44 1.87
N GLN A 44 12.36 -11.25 2.35
CA GLN A 44 13.24 -10.24 2.94
C GLN A 44 13.27 -10.34 4.47
N PRO A 45 14.24 -9.73 5.17
CA PRO A 45 14.28 -9.74 6.63
C PRO A 45 12.95 -9.32 7.29
N GLY A 46 12.32 -8.26 6.76
CA GLY A 46 11.00 -7.82 7.23
C GLY A 46 9.87 -8.83 7.00
N ASP A 47 9.97 -9.71 5.99
CA ASP A 47 8.97 -10.76 5.75
C ASP A 47 9.02 -11.83 6.87
N PHE A 48 10.22 -12.19 7.33
CA PHE A 48 10.38 -13.12 8.46
C PHE A 48 9.85 -12.52 9.77
N MET A 49 10.11 -11.22 9.99
CA MET A 49 9.58 -10.50 11.15
C MET A 49 8.05 -10.40 11.12
N LEU A 50 7.46 -10.13 9.95
CA LEU A 50 6.01 -10.18 9.75
C LEU A 50 5.45 -11.57 10.02
N ALA A 51 6.09 -12.63 9.50
CA ALA A 51 5.65 -14.00 9.74
C ALA A 51 5.65 -14.33 11.23
N ALA A 52 6.72 -13.98 11.95
CA ALA A 52 6.85 -14.24 13.37
C ALA A 52 5.80 -13.48 14.20
N LEU A 53 5.55 -12.21 13.88
CA LEU A 53 4.70 -11.33 14.69
C LEU A 53 3.21 -11.37 14.31
N LEU A 54 2.88 -11.63 13.05
CA LEU A 54 1.50 -11.61 12.57
C LEU A 54 0.97 -12.99 12.17
N CYS A 55 1.78 -13.84 11.54
CA CYS A 55 1.27 -15.12 11.03
C CYS A 55 1.23 -16.19 12.12
N LEU A 56 2.31 -16.37 12.89
CA LEU A 56 2.35 -17.39 13.95
C LEU A 56 1.30 -17.17 15.05
N PRO A 57 1.06 -15.93 15.54
CA PRO A 57 0.08 -15.73 16.62
C PRO A 57 -1.36 -16.04 16.23
N ILE A 58 -1.70 -16.07 14.93
CA ILE A 58 -3.05 -16.50 14.47
C ILE A 58 -3.34 -17.93 14.94
N LEU A 59 -2.32 -18.79 14.98
CA LEU A 59 -2.45 -20.18 15.41
C LEU A 59 -2.62 -20.32 16.93
N LEU A 60 -2.19 -19.30 17.69
CA LEU A 60 -2.13 -19.34 19.15
C LEU A 60 -3.29 -18.56 19.81
N VAL A 61 -3.89 -17.61 19.08
CA VAL A 61 -4.91 -16.70 19.61
C VAL A 61 -6.31 -17.16 19.22
N ARG A 62 -7.18 -17.33 20.22
CA ARG A 62 -8.63 -17.51 19.99
C ARG A 62 -9.26 -16.19 19.56
N PHE A 63 -9.18 -15.86 18.28
CA PHE A 63 -9.79 -14.66 17.72
C PHE A 63 -11.27 -14.86 17.38
N LYS A 64 -12.15 -14.11 18.04
CA LYS A 64 -13.57 -14.04 17.67
C LYS A 64 -13.75 -12.96 16.61
N MET A 65 -13.91 -13.40 15.36
CA MET A 65 -14.07 -12.52 14.20
C MET A 65 -15.39 -11.71 14.29
N PRO A 66 -15.33 -10.36 14.35
CA PRO A 66 -16.53 -9.53 14.27
C PRO A 66 -17.33 -9.80 12.99
N GLY A 67 -18.67 -9.74 13.07
CA GLY A 67 -19.55 -10.01 11.93
C GLY A 67 -19.26 -9.11 10.72
N LEU A 68 -18.87 -7.86 10.96
CA LEU A 68 -18.52 -6.89 9.91
C LEU A 68 -17.32 -7.31 9.06
N ILE A 69 -16.30 -7.97 9.63
CA ILE A 69 -15.12 -8.40 8.87
C ILE A 69 -15.27 -9.78 8.23
N ARG A 70 -16.34 -10.51 8.56
CA ARG A 70 -16.55 -11.87 8.09
C ARG A 70 -16.58 -11.95 6.57
N ARG A 71 -17.44 -11.16 5.93
CA ARG A 71 -17.59 -11.15 4.46
C ARG A 71 -16.30 -10.82 3.71
N PRO A 72 -15.58 -9.72 4.00
CA PRO A 72 -14.32 -9.42 3.29
C PRO A 72 -13.27 -10.50 3.55
N VAL A 73 -13.12 -11.01 4.78
CA VAL A 73 -12.13 -12.07 5.07
C VAL A 73 -12.45 -13.35 4.31
N PHE A 74 -13.71 -13.81 4.26
CA PHE A 74 -14.09 -15.00 3.50
C PHE A 74 -13.93 -14.82 1.99
N ALA A 75 -14.24 -13.62 1.45
CA ALA A 75 -14.01 -13.33 0.04
C ALA A 75 -12.51 -13.39 -0.31
N LEU A 76 -11.64 -12.81 0.53
CA LEU A 76 -10.20 -12.88 0.35
C LEU A 76 -9.67 -14.33 0.50
N ALA A 77 -10.19 -15.08 1.47
CA ALA A 77 -9.84 -16.50 1.64
C ALA A 77 -10.26 -17.33 0.41
N GLY A 78 -11.43 -17.04 -0.17
CA GLY A 78 -11.90 -17.65 -1.41
C GLY A 78 -10.97 -17.34 -2.60
N PHE A 79 -10.52 -16.10 -2.73
CA PHE A 79 -9.50 -15.72 -3.72
C PHE A 79 -8.20 -16.50 -3.51
N VAL A 80 -7.65 -16.55 -2.29
CA VAL A 80 -6.40 -17.28 -2.01
C VAL A 80 -6.58 -18.78 -2.26
N PHE A 81 -7.71 -19.37 -1.87
CA PHE A 81 -8.00 -20.76 -2.19
C PHE A 81 -8.00 -21.01 -3.71
N TYR A 82 -8.60 -20.10 -4.49
CA TYR A 82 -8.59 -20.19 -5.94
C TYR A 82 -7.17 -20.08 -6.54
N VAL A 83 -6.32 -19.20 -6.01
CA VAL A 83 -4.90 -19.12 -6.37
C VAL A 83 -4.22 -20.48 -6.19
N PHE A 84 -4.46 -21.16 -5.07
CA PHE A 84 -3.92 -22.51 -4.83
C PHE A 84 -4.44 -23.53 -5.84
N VAL A 85 -5.75 -23.54 -6.12
CA VAL A 85 -6.35 -24.46 -7.10
C VAL A 85 -5.72 -24.26 -8.48
N CYS A 86 -5.65 -23.02 -8.95
CA CYS A 86 -5.09 -22.69 -10.25
C CYS A 86 -3.61 -23.07 -10.36
N ASN A 87 -2.80 -22.68 -9.37
CA ASN A 87 -1.38 -22.98 -9.35
C ASN A 87 -1.08 -24.47 -9.18
N PHE A 88 -1.87 -25.20 -8.39
CA PHE A 88 -1.74 -26.65 -8.23
C PHE A 88 -2.08 -27.38 -9.53
N ALA A 89 -3.17 -26.99 -10.21
CA ALA A 89 -3.54 -27.58 -11.49
C ALA A 89 -2.43 -27.42 -12.54
N TRP A 90 -1.84 -26.22 -12.63
CA TRP A 90 -0.72 -25.98 -13.55
C TRP A 90 0.57 -26.66 -13.13
N ALA A 91 0.91 -26.68 -11.83
CA ALA A 91 2.05 -27.43 -11.33
C ALA A 91 1.95 -28.93 -11.66
N ALA A 92 0.76 -29.52 -11.51
CA ALA A 92 0.50 -30.91 -11.88
C ALA A 92 0.59 -31.13 -13.40
N ALA A 93 0.05 -30.21 -14.20
CA ALA A 93 0.07 -30.30 -15.66
C ALA A 93 1.47 -30.17 -16.26
N THR A 94 2.34 -29.33 -15.69
CA THR A 94 3.68 -29.05 -16.22
C THR A 94 4.81 -29.74 -15.45
N SER A 95 4.51 -30.39 -14.32
CA SER A 95 5.52 -30.94 -13.39
C SER A 95 6.52 -29.91 -12.85
N GLU A 96 6.10 -28.66 -12.71
CA GLU A 96 6.95 -27.56 -12.26
C GLU A 96 6.51 -27.01 -10.89
N PHE A 97 7.45 -26.85 -9.97
CA PHE A 97 7.15 -26.42 -8.60
C PHE A 97 7.12 -24.90 -8.42
N ASP A 98 7.51 -24.13 -9.43
CA ASP A 98 7.59 -22.67 -9.36
C ASP A 98 6.24 -22.00 -9.02
N PHE A 99 5.13 -22.61 -9.41
CA PHE A 99 3.77 -22.14 -9.10
C PHE A 99 3.46 -22.06 -7.59
N PHE A 100 4.11 -22.90 -6.78
CA PHE A 100 3.90 -22.88 -5.34
C PHE A 100 4.50 -21.64 -4.67
N LYS A 101 5.45 -20.96 -5.31
CA LYS A 101 6.00 -19.69 -4.81
C LYS A 101 4.92 -18.61 -4.74
N ALA A 102 4.13 -18.46 -5.81
CA ALA A 102 3.01 -17.53 -5.83
C ALA A 102 1.94 -17.92 -4.81
N SER A 103 1.59 -19.21 -4.71
CA SER A 103 0.63 -19.70 -3.72
C SER A 103 1.05 -19.39 -2.28
N ALA A 104 2.32 -19.67 -1.95
CA ALA A 104 2.90 -19.35 -0.65
C ALA A 104 2.90 -17.83 -0.39
N PHE A 105 3.19 -17.02 -1.41
CA PHE A 105 3.16 -15.56 -1.30
C PHE A 105 1.74 -15.03 -0.98
N TYR A 106 0.70 -15.49 -1.67
CA TYR A 106 -0.67 -15.06 -1.39
C TYR A 106 -1.16 -15.56 -0.02
N LEU A 107 -0.79 -16.77 0.40
CA LEU A 107 -1.08 -17.28 1.75
C LEU A 107 -0.39 -16.45 2.83
N PHE A 108 0.89 -16.10 2.63
CA PHE A 108 1.63 -15.24 3.53
C PHE A 108 0.94 -13.88 3.69
N ASN A 109 0.57 -13.23 2.59
CA ASN A 109 -0.08 -11.93 2.65
C ASN A 109 -1.49 -11.96 3.24
N PHE A 110 -2.26 -13.02 2.98
CA PHE A 110 -3.53 -13.25 3.68
C PHE A 110 -3.32 -13.40 5.18
N SER A 111 -2.27 -14.12 5.59
CA SER A 111 -1.91 -14.29 6.99
C SER A 111 -1.46 -12.97 7.61
N VAL A 112 -0.71 -12.13 6.89
CA VAL A 112 -0.35 -10.77 7.34
C VAL A 112 -1.60 -9.90 7.52
N PHE A 113 -2.51 -9.90 6.55
CA PHE A 113 -3.77 -9.17 6.61
C PHE A 113 -4.62 -9.60 7.82
N LEU A 114 -4.83 -10.91 7.98
CA LEU A 114 -5.63 -11.46 9.07
C LEU A 114 -4.94 -11.26 10.43
N GLY A 115 -3.64 -11.52 10.50
CA GLY A 115 -2.83 -11.35 11.69
C GLY A 115 -2.84 -9.91 12.20
N TYR A 116 -2.79 -8.93 11.29
CA TYR A 116 -2.96 -7.53 11.66
C TYR A 116 -4.32 -7.26 12.31
N LEU A 117 -5.43 -7.79 11.74
CA LEU A 117 -6.77 -7.65 12.33
C LEU A 117 -6.89 -8.36 13.69
N VAL A 118 -6.26 -9.52 13.87
CA VAL A 118 -6.20 -10.24 15.15
C VAL A 118 -5.49 -9.39 16.19
N MET A 119 -4.31 -8.84 15.84
CA MET A 119 -3.54 -7.99 16.74
C MET A 119 -4.28 -6.70 17.07
N LEU A 120 -4.93 -6.07 16.09
CA LEU A 120 -5.79 -4.91 16.31
C LEU A 120 -6.94 -5.23 17.27
N GLY A 121 -7.60 -6.38 17.11
CA GLY A 121 -8.68 -6.81 18.01
C GLY A 121 -8.22 -7.08 19.45
N LYS A 122 -6.99 -7.57 19.63
CA LYS A 122 -6.41 -7.89 20.95
C LYS A 122 -5.81 -6.67 21.66
N ARG A 123 -5.17 -5.78 20.90
CA ARG A 123 -4.37 -4.66 21.42
C ARG A 123 -5.05 -3.30 21.27
N GLY A 124 -6.05 -3.20 20.41
CA GLY A 124 -6.85 -1.99 20.24
C GLY A 124 -6.04 -0.81 19.69
N ASP A 125 -6.27 0.37 20.26
CA ASP A 125 -5.75 1.63 19.74
C ASP A 125 -4.22 1.78 19.85
N ASP A 126 -3.58 1.11 20.82
CA ASP A 126 -2.11 1.19 20.96
C ASP A 126 -1.42 0.56 19.74
N TRP A 127 -1.93 -0.57 19.25
CA TRP A 127 -1.40 -1.23 18.05
C TRP A 127 -1.49 -0.36 16.80
N LEU A 128 -2.63 0.31 16.65
CA LEU A 128 -2.89 1.20 15.53
C LEU A 128 -2.07 2.51 15.64
N ARG A 129 -1.83 3.00 16.86
CA ARG A 129 -0.96 4.15 17.13
C ARG A 129 0.50 3.86 16.78
N TRP A 130 1.02 2.71 17.21
CA TRP A 130 2.36 2.26 16.83
C TRP A 130 2.47 1.96 15.32
N THR A 131 1.37 1.57 14.67
CA THR A 131 1.30 1.51 13.21
C THR A 131 1.55 2.89 12.59
N LEU A 132 0.86 3.93 13.06
CA LEU A 132 1.08 5.30 12.63
C LEU A 132 2.55 5.74 12.86
N TYR A 133 3.10 5.50 14.06
CA TYR A 133 4.47 5.89 14.37
C TYR A 133 5.50 5.16 13.50
N GLY A 134 5.35 3.85 13.29
CA GLY A 134 6.25 3.06 12.43
C GLY A 134 6.28 3.59 10.99
N PHE A 135 5.12 3.85 10.39
CA PHE A 135 5.05 4.37 9.02
C PHE A 135 5.47 5.84 8.91
N ALA A 136 5.18 6.68 9.90
CA ALA A 136 5.68 8.05 9.95
C ALA A 136 7.21 8.08 10.07
N ALA A 137 7.78 7.28 10.96
CA ALA A 137 9.22 7.12 11.12
C ALA A 137 9.86 6.57 9.84
N THR A 138 9.20 5.67 9.12
CA THR A 138 9.66 5.15 7.83
C THR A 138 9.79 6.26 6.80
N LEU A 139 8.79 7.16 6.66
CA LEU A 139 8.85 8.28 5.73
C LEU A 139 10.03 9.23 6.04
N VAL A 140 10.22 9.57 7.32
CA VAL A 140 11.34 10.42 7.75
C VAL A 140 12.67 9.72 7.49
N MET A 141 12.79 8.45 7.87
CA MET A 141 13.98 7.64 7.66
C MET A 141 14.37 7.59 6.18
N LEU A 142 13.43 7.28 5.29
CA LEU A 142 13.69 7.21 3.84
C LEU A 142 14.11 8.58 3.26
N ALA A 143 13.47 9.68 3.69
CA ALA A 143 13.83 11.02 3.25
C ALA A 143 15.22 11.45 3.74
N LEU A 144 15.60 11.05 4.96
CA LEU A 144 16.95 11.30 5.48
C LEU A 144 17.99 10.46 4.73
N LEU A 145 17.70 9.19 4.46
CA LEU A 145 18.60 8.29 3.73
C LEU A 145 18.79 8.70 2.27
N SER A 146 17.81 9.34 1.63
CA SER A 146 17.93 9.79 0.24
C SER A 146 18.91 10.96 0.05
N ILE A 147 19.34 11.61 1.13
CA ILE A 147 20.37 12.66 1.06
C ILE A 147 21.76 12.05 0.78
N PRO A 148 22.33 11.19 1.65
CA PRO A 148 23.65 10.59 1.43
C PRO A 148 23.64 9.46 0.39
N PHE A 149 22.52 8.74 0.23
CA PHE A 149 22.44 7.57 -0.65
C PHE A 149 21.73 7.84 -1.99
N GLY A 150 21.33 9.08 -2.25
CA GLY A 150 20.54 9.43 -3.43
C GLY A 150 21.29 9.44 -4.76
N HIS A 151 22.62 9.32 -4.77
CA HIS A 151 23.45 9.24 -5.97
C HIS A 151 23.84 7.81 -6.35
N ARG A 152 23.35 6.79 -5.62
CA ARG A 152 23.85 5.41 -5.73
C ARG A 152 23.23 4.56 -6.84
N ALA A 153 22.29 5.08 -7.61
CA ALA A 153 21.70 4.30 -8.71
C ALA A 153 22.38 4.64 -10.03
N GLU A 154 22.82 3.63 -10.76
CA GLU A 154 23.31 3.74 -12.14
C GLU A 154 22.28 4.40 -13.07
N SER A 155 20.99 4.29 -12.72
CA SER A 155 19.87 4.88 -13.47
C SER A 155 19.66 6.38 -13.22
N GLY A 156 20.40 6.99 -12.28
CA GLY A 156 20.18 8.37 -11.82
C GLY A 156 18.91 8.54 -10.95
N ARG A 157 18.16 7.47 -10.68
CA ARG A 157 16.89 7.48 -9.96
C ARG A 157 17.07 6.98 -8.53
N LEU A 158 16.35 7.55 -7.57
CA LEU A 158 16.40 7.07 -6.20
C LEU A 158 15.73 5.69 -6.07
N GLU A 159 16.51 4.70 -5.62
CA GLU A 159 16.07 3.33 -5.37
C GLU A 159 16.26 2.91 -3.90
N LEU A 160 17.23 3.51 -3.19
CA LEU A 160 17.64 3.15 -1.83
C LEU A 160 17.88 1.62 -1.69
N PHE A 161 17.12 0.95 -0.82
CA PHE A 161 17.18 -0.49 -0.59
C PHE A 161 16.13 -1.26 -1.39
N PHE A 162 15.55 -0.66 -2.44
CA PHE A 162 14.61 -1.32 -3.33
C PHE A 162 15.31 -1.74 -4.62
N VAL A 163 14.78 -2.79 -5.26
CA VAL A 163 15.34 -3.32 -6.51
C VAL A 163 15.14 -2.35 -7.67
N ASN A 164 14.09 -1.54 -7.59
CA ASN A 164 13.78 -0.56 -8.62
C ASN A 164 13.06 0.66 -8.01
N PRO A 165 13.08 1.82 -8.70
CA PRO A 165 12.56 3.07 -8.15
C PRO A 165 11.03 3.08 -8.04
N ASN A 166 10.35 2.27 -8.86
CA ASN A 166 8.89 2.13 -8.82
C ASN A 166 8.44 1.38 -7.55
N GLN A 167 9.24 0.43 -7.04
CA GLN A 167 8.98 -0.25 -5.78
C GLN A 167 9.12 0.72 -4.59
N LEU A 168 10.16 1.57 -4.58
CA LEU A 168 10.31 2.61 -3.57
C LEU A 168 9.15 3.59 -3.61
N ALA A 169 8.81 4.12 -4.78
CA ALA A 169 7.66 5.00 -4.99
C ALA A 169 6.38 4.37 -4.44
N TYR A 170 6.09 3.13 -4.83
CA TYR A 170 4.87 2.48 -4.33
C TYR A 170 4.87 2.27 -2.82
N HIS A 171 6.01 1.91 -2.24
CA HIS A 171 6.17 1.80 -0.78
C HIS A 171 5.86 3.14 -0.09
N VAL A 172 6.36 4.25 -0.62
CA VAL A 172 6.13 5.60 -0.08
C VAL A 172 4.67 6.02 -0.18
N ILE A 173 3.99 5.77 -1.30
CA ILE A 173 2.54 5.99 -1.42
C ILE A 173 1.78 5.22 -0.34
N LEU A 174 2.11 3.95 -0.10
CA LEU A 174 1.44 3.13 0.90
C LEU A 174 1.67 3.66 2.32
N CYS A 175 2.91 4.02 2.65
CA CYS A 175 3.27 4.63 3.94
C CYS A 175 2.50 5.95 4.16
N ALA A 176 2.51 6.85 3.17
CA ALA A 176 1.79 8.12 3.23
C ALA A 176 0.28 7.92 3.35
N THR A 177 -0.28 6.95 2.61
CA THR A 177 -1.71 6.61 2.69
C THR A 177 -2.10 6.18 4.09
N ILE A 178 -1.31 5.30 4.72
CA ILE A 178 -1.56 4.84 6.10
C ILE A 178 -1.46 6.01 7.09
N VAL A 179 -0.43 6.85 6.97
CA VAL A 179 -0.26 8.03 7.84
C VAL A 179 -1.45 8.98 7.72
N VAL A 180 -1.86 9.33 6.50
CA VAL A 180 -3.02 10.22 6.26
C VAL A 180 -4.31 9.61 6.79
N MET A 181 -4.48 8.30 6.66
CA MET A 181 -5.66 7.57 7.12
C MET A 181 -5.76 7.56 8.66
N LEU A 182 -4.63 7.44 9.36
CA LEU A 182 -4.58 7.35 10.83
C LEU A 182 -4.45 8.69 11.55
N ALA A 183 -3.83 9.70 10.92
CA ALA A 183 -3.60 11.01 11.51
C ALA A 183 -4.83 11.66 12.18
N PRO A 184 -6.05 11.59 11.61
CA PRO A 184 -7.27 12.12 12.21
C PRO A 184 -7.65 11.50 13.55
N ARG A 185 -7.35 10.22 13.76
CA ARG A 185 -7.76 9.47 14.95
C ARG A 185 -6.93 9.84 16.18
N TYR A 186 -5.69 10.27 15.95
CA TYR A 186 -4.72 10.59 17.00
C TYR A 186 -4.34 12.08 17.02
N ASP A 187 -5.19 12.92 16.42
CA ASP A 187 -5.03 14.38 16.40
C ASP A 187 -3.62 14.85 15.99
N VAL A 188 -3.02 14.18 15.00
CA VAL A 188 -1.69 14.53 14.51
C VAL A 188 -1.68 16.00 14.05
N PRO A 189 -0.78 16.84 14.59
CA PRO A 189 -0.70 18.25 14.22
C PRO A 189 -0.53 18.40 12.72
N ARG A 190 -1.26 19.35 12.14
CA ARG A 190 -1.26 19.60 10.69
C ARG A 190 0.15 19.82 10.14
N VAL A 191 0.99 20.55 10.86
CA VAL A 191 2.40 20.80 10.48
C VAL A 191 3.18 19.49 10.37
N VAL A 192 2.99 18.55 11.29
CA VAL A 192 3.65 17.24 11.26
C VAL A 192 3.13 16.42 10.08
N LEU A 193 1.81 16.34 9.89
CA LEU A 193 1.22 15.60 8.77
C LEU A 193 1.71 16.12 7.41
N TYR A 194 1.74 17.44 7.23
CA TYR A 194 2.24 18.04 5.99
C TYR A 194 3.75 17.90 5.83
N GLY A 195 4.53 17.93 6.93
CA GLY A 195 5.94 17.59 6.91
C GLY A 195 6.19 16.15 6.43
N LEU A 196 5.39 15.19 6.91
CA LEU A 196 5.47 13.79 6.46
C LEU A 196 5.07 13.62 4.99
N LEU A 197 4.05 14.34 4.52
CA LEU A 197 3.68 14.36 3.11
C LEU A 197 4.75 15.03 2.23
N LEU A 198 5.44 16.04 2.76
CA LEU A 198 6.58 16.66 2.08
C LEU A 198 7.76 15.69 1.97
N CYS A 199 8.05 14.91 3.02
CA CYS A 199 9.02 13.81 2.95
C CYS A 199 8.65 12.79 1.86
N ALA A 200 7.39 12.34 1.84
CA ALA A 200 6.90 11.42 0.82
C ALA A 200 7.05 12.01 -0.59
N PHE A 201 6.61 13.25 -0.80
CA PHE A 201 6.71 13.93 -2.08
C PHE A 201 8.17 14.11 -2.55
N TYR A 202 9.06 14.51 -1.66
CA TYR A 202 10.49 14.63 -1.95
C TYR A 202 11.08 13.30 -2.44
N ILE A 203 10.74 12.18 -1.79
CA ILE A 203 11.19 10.85 -2.22
C ILE A 203 10.62 10.52 -3.61
N GLU A 204 9.32 10.77 -3.83
CA GLU A 204 8.65 10.48 -5.11
C GLU A 204 9.28 11.21 -6.29
N LEU A 205 9.60 12.50 -6.16
CA LEU A 205 10.33 13.27 -7.16
C LEU A 205 11.64 12.58 -7.51
N ARG A 206 12.43 12.25 -6.48
CA ARG A 206 13.74 11.61 -6.65
C ARG A 206 13.67 10.21 -7.25
N THR A 207 12.54 9.50 -7.14
CA THR A 207 12.36 8.20 -7.83
C THR A 207 12.09 8.34 -9.34
N TYR A 208 11.70 9.53 -9.81
CA TYR A 208 11.22 9.80 -11.17
C TYR A 208 10.13 8.82 -11.65
N SER A 209 9.32 8.31 -10.72
CA SER A 209 8.18 7.44 -10.99
C SER A 209 6.96 8.29 -11.35
N ARG A 210 6.55 8.33 -12.63
CA ARG A 210 5.35 9.10 -13.07
C ARG A 210 4.09 8.69 -12.28
N ALA A 211 3.89 7.38 -12.10
CA ALA A 211 2.79 6.85 -11.31
C ALA A 211 2.92 7.20 -9.81
N GLY A 212 4.15 7.32 -9.31
CA GLY A 212 4.50 7.70 -7.95
C GLY A 212 4.10 9.13 -7.63
N VAL A 213 4.62 10.06 -8.45
CA VAL A 213 4.31 11.49 -8.38
C VAL A 213 2.82 11.75 -8.52
N LEU A 214 2.14 11.11 -9.48
CA LEU A 214 0.68 11.23 -9.63
C LEU A 214 -0.07 10.68 -8.41
N GLY A 215 0.38 9.54 -7.86
CA GLY A 215 -0.23 8.92 -6.69
C GLY A 215 -0.14 9.80 -5.45
N ILE A 216 1.03 10.37 -5.15
CA ILE A 216 1.20 11.26 -4.00
C ILE A 216 0.48 12.60 -4.21
N ALA A 217 0.45 13.12 -5.44
CA ALA A 217 -0.30 14.33 -5.77
C ALA A 217 -1.82 14.12 -5.58
N LEU A 218 -2.35 12.98 -6.02
CA LEU A 218 -3.74 12.61 -5.80
C LEU A 218 -4.06 12.43 -4.32
N LEU A 219 -3.18 11.76 -3.55
CA LEU A 219 -3.33 11.63 -2.10
C LEU A 219 -3.35 13.00 -1.41
N GLY A 220 -2.45 13.90 -1.81
CA GLY A 220 -2.41 15.29 -1.36
C GLY A 220 -3.71 16.03 -1.69
N ALA A 221 -4.18 15.96 -2.93
CA ALA A 221 -5.43 16.56 -3.39
C ALA A 221 -6.64 16.10 -2.58
N LEU A 222 -6.78 14.79 -2.36
CA LEU A 222 -7.85 14.21 -1.54
C LEU A 222 -7.78 14.71 -0.09
N GLN A 223 -6.57 14.82 0.46
CA GLN A 223 -6.38 15.37 1.80
C GLN A 223 -6.75 16.86 1.88
N VAL A 224 -6.46 17.65 0.83
CA VAL A 224 -6.89 19.06 0.73
C VAL A 224 -8.41 19.14 0.76
N VAL A 225 -9.09 18.38 -0.09
CA VAL A 225 -10.56 18.42 -0.23
C VAL A 225 -11.23 18.04 1.09
N GLN A 226 -10.70 17.03 1.79
CA GLN A 226 -11.25 16.58 3.06
C GLN A 226 -10.94 17.55 4.22
N ARG A 227 -9.82 18.27 4.16
CA ARG A 227 -9.34 19.16 5.22
C ARG A 227 -8.57 20.36 4.63
N PRO A 228 -9.26 21.35 4.04
CA PRO A 228 -8.58 22.47 3.39
C PRO A 228 -7.87 23.32 4.44
N THR A 229 -6.58 23.58 4.24
CA THR A 229 -5.79 24.47 5.10
C THR A 229 -4.92 25.38 4.25
N LEU A 230 -4.58 26.56 4.77
CA LEU A 230 -3.73 27.53 4.07
C LEU A 230 -2.35 26.93 3.72
N VAL A 231 -1.83 26.05 4.57
CA VAL A 231 -0.60 25.27 4.33
C VAL A 231 -0.74 24.42 3.07
N THR A 232 -1.91 23.85 2.80
CA THR A 232 -2.15 23.01 1.64
C THR A 232 -2.17 23.80 0.33
N VAL A 233 -2.65 25.04 0.38
CA VAL A 233 -2.63 25.99 -0.75
C VAL A 233 -1.21 26.48 -1.04
N LEU A 234 -0.32 26.54 -0.04
CA LEU A 234 1.07 26.97 -0.19
C LEU A 234 2.01 25.82 -0.60
N VAL A 235 1.71 24.58 -0.23
CA VAL A 235 2.50 23.39 -0.63
C VAL A 235 2.32 23.06 -2.12
N LEU A 236 1.16 23.34 -2.72
CA LEU A 236 0.90 23.10 -4.16
C LEU A 236 1.77 23.95 -5.12
N PRO A 237 1.98 25.26 -4.88
CA PRO A 237 2.94 26.08 -5.64
C PRO A 237 4.40 25.67 -5.39
N LEU A 238 4.77 25.34 -4.15
CA LEU A 238 6.10 24.81 -3.84
C LEU A 238 6.34 23.45 -4.52
N PHE A 239 5.29 22.64 -4.66
CA PHE A 239 5.26 21.41 -5.45
C PHE A 239 5.50 21.69 -6.94
N GLY A 240 4.82 22.68 -7.52
CA GLY A 240 5.06 23.09 -8.91
C GLY A 240 6.47 23.61 -9.14
N LEU A 241 7.00 24.38 -8.19
CA LEU A 241 8.35 24.95 -8.25
C LEU A 241 9.45 23.89 -8.05
N ALA A 242 9.27 22.95 -7.13
CA ALA A 242 10.19 21.84 -6.93
C ALA A 242 10.22 20.92 -8.16
N LEU A 243 9.05 20.61 -8.74
CA LEU A 243 8.96 19.88 -9.99
C LEU A 243 9.65 20.63 -11.14
N TYR A 244 9.45 21.95 -11.24
CA TYR A 244 10.11 22.78 -12.24
C TYR A 244 11.64 22.77 -12.10
N HIS A 245 12.17 22.91 -10.88
CA HIS A 245 13.61 22.88 -10.65
C HIS A 245 14.23 21.49 -10.86
N ASP A 246 13.51 20.42 -10.49
CA ASP A 246 13.98 19.05 -10.71
C ASP A 246 13.95 18.69 -12.21
N LEU A 247 12.97 19.19 -12.96
CA LEU A 247 12.94 19.13 -14.43
C LEU A 247 14.11 19.90 -15.08
N GLN A 248 14.54 21.00 -14.48
CA GLN A 248 15.68 21.80 -14.94
C GLN A 248 17.04 21.22 -14.51
N ALA A 249 17.08 20.46 -13.40
CA ALA A 249 18.29 19.85 -12.85
C ALA A 249 18.56 18.44 -13.40
N LEU A 250 17.61 17.85 -14.14
CA LEU A 250 17.87 16.68 -14.97
C LEU A 250 18.92 17.05 -16.01
N ASP A 251 19.98 16.24 -16.07
CA ASP A 251 20.99 16.31 -17.11
C ASP A 251 20.27 16.33 -18.47
N ALA A 252 20.50 17.37 -19.27
CA ALA A 252 19.76 17.59 -20.51
C ALA A 252 19.81 16.34 -21.40
N ASP A 253 20.97 15.67 -21.40
CA ASP A 253 21.24 14.42 -22.10
C ASP A 253 20.36 13.25 -21.60
N MET A 254 20.09 13.14 -20.30
CA MET A 254 19.29 12.04 -19.74
C MET A 254 17.79 12.23 -20.01
N TRP A 255 17.35 13.49 -20.05
CA TRP A 255 16.00 13.87 -20.45
C TRP A 255 15.79 13.73 -21.95
N GLU A 256 16.73 14.18 -22.77
CA GLU A 256 16.74 13.97 -24.23
C GLU A 256 16.73 12.48 -24.57
N ASN A 257 17.64 11.68 -24.01
CA ASN A 257 17.65 10.23 -24.20
C ASN A 257 16.33 9.56 -23.79
N ARG A 258 15.63 10.08 -22.76
CA ARG A 258 14.30 9.58 -22.35
C ARG A 258 13.18 10.00 -23.27
N ILE A 259 13.22 11.23 -23.79
CA ILE A 259 12.25 11.68 -24.78
C ILE A 259 12.45 10.89 -26.06
N GLU A 260 13.69 10.72 -26.51
CA GLU A 260 14.05 9.93 -27.68
C GLU A 260 13.61 8.47 -27.52
N THR A 261 13.95 7.80 -26.41
CA THR A 261 13.46 6.41 -26.18
C THR A 261 11.94 6.30 -26.09
N VAL A 262 11.23 7.31 -25.58
CA VAL A 262 9.75 7.30 -25.55
C VAL A 262 9.15 7.61 -26.92
N GLN A 263 9.82 8.41 -27.75
CA GLN A 263 9.40 8.71 -29.12
C GLN A 263 9.68 7.54 -30.08
N GLU A 264 10.73 6.77 -29.83
CA GLU A 264 11.11 5.59 -30.60
C GLU A 264 10.38 4.32 -30.16
N ALA A 265 10.00 4.20 -28.88
CA ALA A 265 9.29 3.02 -28.38
C ALA A 265 7.87 2.93 -28.94
N THR A 266 7.57 1.84 -29.64
CA THR A 266 6.20 1.57 -30.08
C THR A 266 5.32 1.16 -28.91
N THR A 267 3.99 1.24 -29.09
CA THR A 267 3.05 0.69 -28.10
C THR A 267 3.26 -0.81 -27.91
N GLU A 268 3.72 -1.51 -28.95
CA GLU A 268 4.00 -2.95 -28.92
C GLU A 268 5.25 -3.28 -28.07
N ASP A 269 6.31 -2.49 -28.18
CA ASP A 269 7.50 -2.61 -27.31
C ASP A 269 7.12 -2.42 -25.84
N TYR A 270 6.29 -1.40 -25.55
CA TYR A 270 5.81 -1.13 -24.20
C TYR A 270 4.99 -2.28 -23.61
N LEU A 271 4.10 -2.89 -24.41
CA LEU A 271 3.26 -4.01 -23.96
C LEU A 271 4.10 -5.27 -23.71
N THR A 272 5.08 -5.52 -24.56
CA THR A 272 5.99 -6.67 -24.48
C THR A 272 6.92 -6.56 -23.28
N ASP A 273 7.52 -5.38 -23.05
CA ASP A 273 8.38 -5.13 -21.88
C ASP A 273 7.62 -5.22 -20.54
N ARG A 274 6.29 -5.08 -20.58
CA ARG A 274 5.40 -5.22 -19.42
C ARG A 274 4.80 -6.63 -19.30
N GLY A 275 5.11 -7.53 -20.24
CA GLY A 275 4.61 -8.91 -20.31
C GLY A 275 3.11 -9.05 -20.61
N VAL A 276 2.49 -7.97 -21.12
CA VAL A 276 1.04 -7.89 -21.42
C VAL A 276 0.69 -8.55 -22.75
N ASP A 277 1.66 -8.65 -23.66
CA ASP A 277 1.62 -9.42 -24.90
C ASP A 277 1.08 -10.86 -24.69
N ARG A 278 1.41 -11.48 -23.56
CA ARG A 278 0.94 -12.83 -23.18
C ARG A 278 -0.56 -12.96 -23.10
N ILE A 279 -1.27 -11.90 -22.70
CA ILE A 279 -2.73 -11.89 -22.62
C ILE A 279 -3.34 -12.00 -24.02
N VAL A 280 -2.72 -11.34 -25.00
CA VAL A 280 -3.17 -11.35 -26.39
C VAL A 280 -2.78 -12.66 -27.07
N ALA A 281 -1.59 -13.17 -26.78
CA ALA A 281 -1.08 -14.42 -27.36
C ALA A 281 -1.76 -15.68 -26.82
N HIS A 282 -2.23 -15.66 -25.56
CA HIS A 282 -2.82 -16.81 -24.87
C HIS A 282 -4.19 -16.50 -24.21
N PRO A 283 -5.21 -16.11 -25.01
CA PRO A 283 -6.51 -15.73 -24.50
C PRO A 283 -7.27 -16.88 -23.84
N GLU A 284 -6.92 -18.14 -24.15
CA GLU A 284 -7.51 -19.35 -23.56
C GLU A 284 -7.36 -19.40 -22.03
N HIS A 285 -6.37 -18.70 -21.48
CA HIS A 285 -6.15 -18.63 -20.04
C HIS A 285 -7.01 -17.58 -19.32
N LEU A 286 -7.74 -16.72 -20.04
CA LEU A 286 -8.46 -15.61 -19.41
C LEU A 286 -9.65 -16.04 -18.56
N LEU A 287 -10.24 -17.22 -18.79
CA LEU A 287 -11.38 -17.65 -17.98
C LEU A 287 -10.93 -18.19 -16.61
N PHE A 288 -10.06 -19.21 -16.61
CA PHE A 288 -9.64 -19.93 -15.40
C PHE A 288 -8.24 -19.58 -14.90
N GLY A 289 -7.45 -18.85 -15.67
CA GLY A 289 -6.10 -18.44 -15.32
C GLY A 289 -5.02 -19.39 -15.80
N ALA A 290 -3.86 -18.81 -16.10
CA ALA A 290 -2.66 -19.52 -16.48
C ALA A 290 -1.87 -20.06 -15.27
N GLY A 291 -2.22 -19.72 -14.03
CA GLY A 291 -1.33 -19.86 -12.88
C GLY A 291 -0.16 -18.88 -12.92
N GLU A 292 0.38 -18.51 -11.76
CA GLU A 292 1.52 -17.60 -11.64
C GLU A 292 2.79 -18.39 -11.32
N GLY A 293 3.62 -18.60 -12.35
CA GLY A 293 4.84 -19.40 -12.26
C GLY A 293 5.29 -19.89 -13.63
N TYR A 294 6.46 -20.52 -13.67
CA TYR A 294 7.05 -21.15 -14.85
C TYR A 294 6.92 -20.31 -16.13
N PHE A 295 7.42 -19.07 -16.10
CA PHE A 295 7.18 -18.09 -17.16
C PHE A 295 7.79 -18.44 -18.52
N LEU A 296 8.71 -19.41 -18.58
CA LEU A 296 9.31 -19.91 -19.83
C LEU A 296 8.28 -20.42 -20.83
N ARG A 297 7.13 -20.93 -20.35
CA ARG A 297 6.05 -21.43 -21.22
C ARG A 297 5.41 -20.37 -22.12
N PHE A 298 5.56 -19.10 -21.77
CA PHE A 298 4.93 -17.99 -22.50
C PHE A 298 5.92 -17.00 -23.08
N HIS A 299 7.14 -16.92 -22.54
CA HIS A 299 8.13 -16.00 -23.07
C HIS A 299 9.57 -16.48 -22.78
N PRO A 300 10.48 -16.53 -23.78
CA PRO A 300 11.86 -17.01 -23.60
C PRO A 300 12.65 -16.24 -22.53
N ARG A 301 12.37 -14.94 -22.39
CA ARG A 301 13.01 -14.05 -21.40
C ARG A 301 12.46 -14.20 -19.97
N LYS A 302 11.53 -15.13 -19.70
CA LYS A 302 10.86 -15.30 -18.39
C LYS A 302 10.21 -14.01 -17.85
N LEU A 303 9.71 -13.15 -18.73
CA LEU A 303 9.14 -11.86 -18.33
C LEU A 303 7.90 -12.07 -17.47
N GLU A 304 7.88 -11.40 -16.31
CA GLU A 304 6.69 -11.33 -15.46
C GLU A 304 5.75 -10.25 -15.99
N ILE A 305 4.46 -10.35 -15.71
CA ILE A 305 3.54 -9.25 -16.03
C ILE A 305 3.85 -8.15 -15.01
N HIS A 306 4.01 -6.92 -15.46
CA HIS A 306 4.41 -5.82 -14.57
C HIS A 306 3.21 -5.15 -13.88
N SER A 307 1.96 -5.51 -14.16
CA SER A 307 0.75 -4.95 -13.55
C SER A 307 0.03 -5.98 -12.66
N SER A 308 -0.40 -5.58 -11.46
CA SER A 308 -1.16 -6.48 -10.57
C SER A 308 -2.50 -6.86 -11.20
N ALA A 309 -3.18 -5.90 -11.83
CA ALA A 309 -4.46 -6.12 -12.49
C ALA A 309 -4.31 -7.08 -13.68
N ALA A 310 -3.33 -6.83 -14.56
CA ALA A 310 -3.08 -7.69 -15.71
C ALA A 310 -2.60 -9.08 -15.28
N ASN A 311 -1.75 -9.17 -14.24
CA ASN A 311 -1.29 -10.46 -13.72
C ASN A 311 -2.43 -11.24 -13.08
N MET A 312 -3.32 -10.60 -12.34
CA MET A 312 -4.45 -11.28 -11.75
C MET A 312 -5.42 -11.81 -12.82
N LEU A 313 -5.68 -11.00 -13.85
CA LEU A 313 -6.50 -11.42 -14.99
C LEU A 313 -5.86 -12.57 -15.76
N PHE A 314 -4.56 -12.52 -16.04
CA PHE A 314 -3.90 -13.57 -16.81
C PHE A 314 -3.64 -14.83 -15.99
N SER A 315 -3.06 -14.69 -14.80
CA SER A 315 -2.63 -15.80 -13.96
C SER A 315 -3.79 -16.47 -13.24
N TYR A 316 -4.88 -15.76 -12.92
CA TYR A 316 -6.02 -16.33 -12.20
C TYR A 316 -7.36 -16.17 -12.92
N GLY A 317 -7.34 -15.64 -14.15
CA GLY A 317 -8.54 -15.51 -14.96
C GLY A 317 -9.56 -14.53 -14.42
N VAL A 318 -10.70 -14.47 -15.10
CA VAL A 318 -11.89 -13.73 -14.67
C VAL A 318 -12.36 -14.24 -13.31
N VAL A 319 -12.30 -15.56 -13.06
CA VAL A 319 -12.77 -16.14 -11.79
C VAL A 319 -11.97 -15.59 -10.60
N GLY A 320 -10.64 -15.68 -10.64
CA GLY A 320 -9.78 -15.16 -9.57
C GLY A 320 -9.90 -13.64 -9.42
N THR A 321 -9.95 -12.93 -10.54
CA THR A 321 -10.16 -11.47 -10.56
C THR A 321 -11.48 -11.09 -9.88
N MET A 322 -12.58 -11.76 -10.19
CA MET A 322 -13.88 -11.48 -9.59
C MET A 322 -13.91 -11.78 -8.08
N LEU A 323 -13.22 -12.83 -7.62
CA LEU A 323 -13.10 -13.13 -6.19
C LEU A 323 -12.35 -12.02 -5.44
N PHE A 324 -11.27 -11.49 -6.03
CA PHE A 324 -10.55 -10.36 -5.45
C PHE A 324 -11.37 -9.06 -5.47
N LEU A 325 -12.08 -8.79 -6.56
CA LEU A 325 -13.00 -7.64 -6.66
C LEU A 325 -14.16 -7.76 -5.65
N LEU A 326 -14.67 -8.97 -5.41
CA LEU A 326 -15.67 -9.22 -4.38
C LEU A 326 -15.12 -8.90 -2.99
N PHE A 327 -13.87 -9.27 -2.71
CA PHE A 327 -13.18 -8.85 -1.48
C PHE A 327 -13.15 -7.32 -1.34
N LEU A 328 -12.71 -6.60 -2.37
CA LEU A 328 -12.70 -5.13 -2.35
C LEU A 328 -14.11 -4.54 -2.17
N ARG A 329 -15.12 -5.12 -2.82
CA ARG A 329 -16.53 -4.71 -2.74
C ARG A 329 -17.11 -4.80 -1.33
N TRP A 330 -16.65 -5.76 -0.54
CA TRP A 330 -17.03 -5.88 0.88
C TRP A 330 -16.15 -5.02 1.79
N LEU A 331 -14.87 -4.87 1.47
CA LEU A 331 -13.93 -4.09 2.26
C LEU A 331 -14.27 -2.60 2.21
N MET A 332 -14.48 -2.02 1.02
CA MET A 332 -14.61 -0.56 0.85
C MET A 332 -15.77 0.04 1.66
N PRO A 333 -17.02 -0.48 1.58
CA PRO A 333 -18.11 0.08 2.39
C PRO A 333 -17.85 -0.09 3.89
N THR A 334 -17.23 -1.21 4.30
CA THR A 334 -16.92 -1.49 5.71
C THR A 334 -15.85 -0.53 6.24
N ALA A 335 -14.85 -0.19 5.43
CA ALA A 335 -13.80 0.78 5.76
C ALA A 335 -14.32 2.23 5.86
N GLY A 336 -15.46 2.52 5.22
CA GLY A 336 -16.06 3.85 5.15
C GLY A 336 -15.52 4.67 3.98
N THR A 337 -16.29 5.70 3.58
CA THR A 337 -16.04 6.51 2.39
C THR A 337 -14.66 7.16 2.40
N ARG A 338 -14.25 7.71 3.54
CA ARG A 338 -12.96 8.40 3.66
C ARG A 338 -11.79 7.47 3.41
N ALA A 339 -11.74 6.32 4.09
CA ALA A 339 -10.68 5.34 3.91
C ALA A 339 -10.67 4.79 2.49
N THR A 340 -11.85 4.53 1.92
CA THR A 340 -12.01 4.09 0.52
C THR A 340 -11.39 5.07 -0.47
N LEU A 341 -11.66 6.37 -0.33
CA LEU A 341 -11.07 7.40 -1.20
C LEU A 341 -9.54 7.44 -1.05
N LEU A 342 -9.01 7.29 0.16
CA LEU A 342 -7.57 7.26 0.41
C LEU A 342 -6.88 6.01 -0.15
N LEU A 343 -7.61 4.92 -0.41
CA LEU A 343 -7.06 3.74 -1.08
C LEU A 343 -6.88 3.94 -2.60
N VAL A 344 -7.57 4.91 -3.22
CA VAL A 344 -7.56 5.10 -4.67
C VAL A 344 -6.14 5.29 -5.23
N PRO A 345 -5.26 6.16 -4.69
CA PRO A 345 -3.89 6.28 -5.19
C PRO A 345 -3.13 4.95 -5.22
N ALA A 346 -3.22 4.17 -4.14
CA ALA A 346 -2.53 2.88 -4.01
C ALA A 346 -3.11 1.81 -4.97
N LEU A 347 -4.43 1.78 -5.17
CA LEU A 347 -5.09 0.85 -6.08
C LEU A 347 -4.81 1.20 -7.55
N SER A 348 -4.86 2.49 -7.90
CA SER A 348 -4.58 2.97 -9.26
C SER A 348 -3.15 2.69 -9.68
N TYR A 349 -2.17 2.82 -8.77
CA TYR A 349 -0.79 2.44 -9.06
C TYR A 349 -0.66 0.95 -9.42
N SER A 350 -1.41 0.07 -8.74
CA SER A 350 -1.43 -1.38 -9.00
C SER A 350 -2.04 -1.78 -10.35
N LEU A 351 -2.73 -0.87 -11.03
CA LEU A 351 -3.21 -1.09 -12.40
C LEU A 351 -2.07 -1.15 -13.41
N PHE A 352 -0.96 -0.45 -13.13
CA PHE A 352 0.18 -0.33 -14.04
C PHE A 352 1.45 -1.00 -13.50
N HIS A 353 1.47 -1.33 -12.21
CA HIS A 353 2.61 -1.92 -11.51
C HIS A 353 2.20 -3.11 -10.63
N GLN A 354 3.16 -3.95 -10.23
CA GLN A 354 2.98 -5.10 -9.33
C GLN A 354 2.82 -4.68 -7.86
N GLY A 355 1.91 -3.75 -7.58
CA GLY A 355 1.67 -3.25 -6.24
C GLY A 355 1.18 -4.32 -5.24
N MET A 356 0.42 -5.32 -5.66
CA MET A 356 0.00 -6.43 -4.77
C MET A 356 1.19 -7.23 -4.20
N ARG A 357 2.38 -7.11 -4.81
CA ARG A 357 3.61 -7.72 -4.28
C ARG A 357 4.24 -6.95 -3.12
N ALA A 358 3.84 -5.70 -2.89
CA ALA A 358 4.36 -4.90 -1.79
C ALA A 358 3.66 -5.26 -0.47
N ARG A 359 4.41 -5.69 0.54
CA ARG A 359 3.87 -6.06 1.86
C ARG A 359 2.97 -4.99 2.49
N PRO A 360 3.33 -3.68 2.45
CA PRO A 360 2.47 -2.66 3.04
C PRO A 360 1.10 -2.53 2.35
N PHE A 361 0.92 -3.02 1.12
CA PHE A 361 -0.38 -3.03 0.43
C PHE A 361 -1.44 -3.76 1.26
N TRP A 362 -1.10 -4.96 1.71
CA TRP A 362 -2.00 -5.80 2.51
C TRP A 362 -2.25 -5.20 3.90
N LEU A 363 -1.24 -4.53 4.48
CA LEU A 363 -1.41 -3.77 5.71
C LEU A 363 -2.33 -2.57 5.51
N THR A 364 -2.20 -1.80 4.43
CA THR A 364 -3.09 -0.66 4.13
C THR A 364 -4.56 -1.12 4.05
N LEU A 365 -4.83 -2.24 3.39
CA LEU A 365 -6.18 -2.82 3.31
C LEU A 365 -6.69 -3.29 4.70
N ALA A 366 -5.84 -3.95 5.48
CA ALA A 366 -6.19 -4.41 6.83
C ALA A 366 -6.50 -3.24 7.78
N ILE A 367 -5.70 -2.17 7.71
CA ILE A 367 -5.88 -0.94 8.49
C ILE A 367 -7.17 -0.25 8.11
N ALA A 368 -7.46 -0.09 6.81
CA ALA A 368 -8.70 0.51 6.34
C ALA A 368 -9.94 -0.24 6.85
N LEU A 369 -9.93 -1.57 6.75
CA LEU A 369 -11.02 -2.40 7.27
C LEU A 369 -11.14 -2.29 8.80
N GLY A 370 -10.00 -2.37 9.52
CA GLY A 370 -9.95 -2.27 10.98
C GLY A 370 -10.48 -0.95 11.51
N LEU A 371 -10.12 0.18 10.87
CA LEU A 371 -10.63 1.50 11.20
C LEU A 371 -12.15 1.60 11.02
N GLY A 372 -12.67 1.08 9.92
CA GLY A 372 -14.10 1.07 9.66
C GLY A 372 -14.88 0.31 10.74
N VAL A 373 -14.37 -0.84 11.16
CA VAL A 373 -14.96 -1.64 12.25
C VAL A 373 -14.90 -0.92 13.58
N LEU A 374 -13.75 -0.33 13.94
CA LEU A 374 -13.61 0.44 15.18
C LEU A 374 -14.57 1.63 15.21
N THR A 375 -14.73 2.32 14.09
CA THR A 375 -15.66 3.44 13.94
C THR A 375 -17.12 2.98 14.10
N ALA A 376 -17.49 1.85 13.49
CA ALA A 376 -18.83 1.27 13.63
C ALA A 376 -19.14 0.85 15.07
N ILE A 377 -18.16 0.24 15.77
CA ILE A 377 -18.30 -0.13 17.18
C ILE A 377 -18.46 1.12 18.05
N GLN A 378 -17.66 2.16 17.81
CA GLN A 378 -17.77 3.43 18.54
C GLN A 378 -19.14 4.09 18.33
N ALA A 379 -19.65 4.11 17.10
CA ALA A 379 -20.98 4.61 16.79
C ALA A 379 -22.09 3.84 17.51
N SER A 380 -21.99 2.50 17.61
CA SER A 380 -22.95 1.66 18.33
C SER A 380 -22.93 1.81 19.87
N ARG A 381 -21.85 2.39 20.42
CA ARG A 381 -21.67 2.61 21.87
C ARG A 381 -21.98 4.04 22.30
N ALA A 382 -22.16 4.97 21.37
CA ALA A 382 -22.60 6.32 21.70
C ALA A 382 -24.04 6.23 22.24
N PRO A 383 -24.32 6.67 23.49
CA PRO A 383 -25.69 6.65 24.00
C PRO A 383 -26.56 7.50 23.07
N ASP A 384 -27.77 7.02 22.78
CA ASP A 384 -28.84 7.77 22.12
C ASP A 384 -28.92 9.15 22.79
N ARG A 385 -28.29 10.18 22.20
CA ARG A 385 -28.65 11.54 22.54
C ARG A 385 -30.07 11.69 22.01
N PRO A 386 -31.07 11.97 22.86
CA PRO A 386 -32.40 12.25 22.37
C PRO A 386 -32.26 13.31 21.30
N SER A 387 -32.86 13.07 20.13
CA SER A 387 -33.14 14.15 19.18
C SER A 387 -33.74 15.28 20.01
N LEU A 388 -33.16 16.47 19.93
CA LEU A 388 -33.80 17.69 20.42
C LEU A 388 -35.18 17.74 19.78
N ALA A 389 -36.18 17.19 20.49
CA ALA A 389 -37.56 17.49 20.25
C ALA A 389 -37.62 19.00 20.40
N LEU A 390 -37.95 19.66 19.29
CA LEU A 390 -38.34 21.06 19.29
C LEU A 390 -39.34 21.20 20.44
N ALA A 391 -38.94 21.94 21.47
CA ALA A 391 -39.90 22.45 22.42
C ALA A 391 -40.75 23.42 21.61
N ASP A 392 -41.95 22.98 21.26
CA ASP A 392 -43.01 23.85 20.77
C ASP A 392 -43.24 24.92 21.85
N GLU A 393 -42.91 26.17 21.51
CA GLU A 393 -43.47 27.38 22.13
C GLU A 393 -44.74 27.81 21.39
#